data_AF-A0A972UGH6-F1
#
_entry.id   AF-A0A972UGH6-F1
#
_cell.length_a   1.000
_cell.length_b   1.000
_cell.length_c   1.000
_cell.angle_alpha   90.00
_cell.angle_beta   90.00
_cell.angle_gamma   90.00
#
_symmetry.space_group_name_H-M   'P 1'
#
loop_
_entity.id
_entity.type
_entity.pdbx_description
1 polymer ?
#
loop_
_entity_poly.entity_id
_entity_poly.type
_entity_poly.pdbx_seq_one_letter_code
_entity_poly.pdbx_strand_id
1 'polypeptide(L)'
;MAQKKLTDRQFGLMMAAALLVIAAVGWFFFASIYKGVLIAAALFGLIGLVLPVALLPLNRLWGVFSEKLGAVTNFLLLGTFFYLFVMPFGLIIRLFGSDPMLRNPDAEAKTYWTPVARHTDKETLRDMF
;
A
#
# COMPACT_ATOMS: atom_id res chain seq x y z
N MET A 1 -4.25 -5.01 -16.42
CA MET A 1 -5.06 -3.77 -16.52
C MET A 1 -4.10 -2.62 -16.84
N ALA A 2 -4.30 -1.92 -17.96
CA ALA A 2 -3.42 -0.82 -18.36
C ALA A 2 -3.51 0.32 -17.32
N GLN A 3 -2.41 0.57 -16.62
CA GLN A 3 -2.31 1.64 -15.63
C GLN A 3 -2.55 2.98 -16.33
N LYS A 4 -3.65 3.66 -15.97
CA LYS A 4 -4.00 4.99 -16.47
C LYS A 4 -2.90 5.96 -16.02
N LYS A 5 -1.96 6.27 -16.91
CA LYS A 5 -0.94 7.30 -16.65
C LYS A 5 -1.67 8.60 -16.32
N LEU A 6 -1.36 9.18 -15.17
CA LEU A 6 -1.88 10.48 -14.76
C LEU A 6 -1.57 11.50 -15.87
N THR A 7 -2.60 12.20 -16.34
CA THR A 7 -2.43 13.27 -17.31
C THR A 7 -1.55 14.34 -16.68
N ASP A 8 -0.58 14.91 -17.40
CA ASP A 8 0.41 15.84 -16.82
C ASP A 8 -0.21 17.03 -16.06
N ARG A 9 -1.41 17.44 -16.48
CA ARG A 9 -2.24 18.45 -15.79
C ARG A 9 -2.70 18.02 -14.40
N GLN A 10 -3.06 16.74 -14.22
CA GLN A 10 -3.46 16.19 -12.92
C GLN A 10 -2.27 16.14 -11.96
N PHE A 11 -1.07 15.80 -12.45
CA PHE A 11 0.15 15.84 -11.64
C PHE A 11 0.44 17.27 -11.14
N GLY A 12 0.36 18.26 -12.03
CA GLY A 12 0.52 19.68 -11.68
C GLY A 12 -0.50 20.15 -10.63
N LEU A 13 -1.78 19.79 -10.79
CA LEU A 13 -2.83 20.13 -9.81
C LEU A 13 -2.62 19.44 -8.46
N MET A 14 -2.21 18.17 -8.45
CA MET A 14 -1.96 17.41 -7.22
C MET A 14 -0.77 17.99 -6.44
N MET A 15 0.29 18.38 -7.14
CA MET A 15 1.44 19.07 -6.52
C MET A 15 1.08 20.47 -6.00
N ALA A 16 0.28 21.24 -6.75
CA ALA A 16 -0.20 22.55 -6.29
C ALA A 16 -1.06 22.39 -5.02
N ALA A 17 -1.97 21.41 -4.98
CA ALA A 17 -2.77 21.10 -3.80
C ALA A 17 -1.90 20.68 -2.61
N ALA A 18 -0.91 19.80 -2.82
CA ALA A 18 0.01 19.37 -1.76
C ALA A 18 0.81 20.55 -1.18
N LEU A 19 1.35 21.42 -2.04
CA LEU A 19 2.08 22.62 -1.61
C LEU A 19 1.18 23.61 -0.88
N LEU A 20 -0.09 23.77 -1.28
CA LEU A 20 -1.06 24.59 -0.56
C LEU A 20 -1.34 24.06 0.85
N VAL A 21 -1.50 22.74 1.01
CA VAL A 21 -1.68 22.14 2.35
C VAL A 21 -0.44 22.37 3.21
N ILE A 22 0.76 22.16 2.66
CA ILE A 22 2.02 22.42 3.39
C ILE A 22 2.13 23.91 3.75
N ALA A 23 1.73 24.82 2.87
CA ALA A 23 1.71 26.26 3.14
C ALA A 23 0.71 26.61 4.26
N ALA A 24 -0.48 25.98 4.28
CA ALA A 24 -1.50 26.20 5.31
C ALA A 24 -1.04 25.67 6.69
N VAL A 25 -0.43 24.49 6.73
CA VAL A 25 0.15 23.93 7.96
C VAL A 25 1.35 24.78 8.40
N GLY A 26 2.21 25.18 7.47
CA GLY A 26 3.35 26.06 7.73
C GLY A 26 2.95 27.43 8.28
N TRP A 27 1.83 27.99 7.80
CA TRP A 27 1.24 29.19 8.39
C TRP A 27 0.85 28.93 9.85
N PHE A 28 0.15 27.83 10.12
CA PHE A 28 -0.38 27.52 11.45
C PHE A 28 0.72 27.27 12.49
N PHE A 29 1.85 26.68 12.10
CA PHE A 29 2.92 26.29 13.02
C PHE A 29 4.17 27.20 12.98
N PHE A 30 4.49 27.82 11.84
CA PHE A 30 5.74 28.57 11.64
C PHE A 30 5.49 29.89 10.88
N ALA A 31 5.16 30.94 11.64
CA ALA A 31 4.90 32.29 11.13
C ALA A 31 6.09 32.99 10.42
N SER A 32 7.22 32.32 10.16
CA SER A 32 8.37 32.89 9.46
C SER A 32 8.60 32.28 8.06
N ILE A 33 8.23 31.01 7.85
CA ILE A 33 8.56 30.26 6.63
C ILE A 33 7.43 30.28 5.58
N TYR A 34 6.21 30.67 5.98
CA TYR A 34 5.00 30.57 5.13
C TYR A 34 5.07 31.39 3.83
N LYS A 35 5.77 32.55 3.81
CA LYS A 35 5.85 33.41 2.62
C LYS A 35 6.63 32.75 1.48
N GLY A 36 7.76 32.11 1.78
CA GLY A 36 8.59 31.41 0.79
C GLY A 36 7.86 30.19 0.21
N VAL A 37 7.15 29.45 1.06
CA VAL A 37 6.35 28.29 0.65
C VAL A 37 5.14 28.70 -0.19
N LEU A 38 4.48 29.82 0.14
CA LEU A 38 3.38 30.37 -0.67
C LEU A 38 3.85 30.81 -2.06
N ILE A 39 5.00 31.48 -2.16
CA ILE A 39 5.57 31.88 -3.45
C ILE A 39 5.91 30.64 -4.28
N ALA A 40 6.53 29.62 -3.67
CA ALA A 40 6.80 28.36 -4.34
C ALA A 40 5.52 27.66 -4.80
N ALA A 41 4.47 27.61 -3.97
CA ALA A 41 3.18 27.03 -4.32
C ALA A 41 2.50 27.77 -5.49
N ALA A 42 2.54 29.11 -5.49
CA ALA A 42 2.01 29.92 -6.57
C ALA A 42 2.79 29.73 -7.88
N LEU A 43 4.13 29.67 -7.81
CA LEU A 43 5.00 29.39 -8.96
C LEU A 43 4.74 28.00 -9.55
N PHE A 44 4.70 26.96 -8.71
CA PHE A 44 4.40 25.60 -9.16
C PHE A 44 2.97 25.46 -9.69
N GLY A 45 2.00 26.14 -9.09
CA GLY A 45 0.62 26.19 -9.57
C GLY A 45 0.51 26.88 -10.94
N LEU A 46 1.16 28.03 -11.12
CA LEU A 46 1.19 28.75 -12.39
C LEU A 46 1.92 27.95 -13.49
N ILE A 47 3.08 27.37 -13.19
CA ILE A 47 3.83 26.53 -14.14
C ILE A 47 3.02 25.28 -14.50
N GLY A 48 2.33 24.68 -13.52
CA GLY A 48 1.41 23.56 -13.73
C GLY A 48 0.23 23.87 -14.63
N LEU A 49 -0.27 25.12 -14.60
CA LEU A 49 -1.43 25.56 -15.39
C LEU A 49 -1.04 26.02 -16.80
N VAL A 50 0.10 26.71 -16.94
CA VAL A 50 0.50 27.41 -18.18
C VAL A 50 1.46 26.58 -19.05
N LEU A 51 2.36 25.79 -18.44
CA LEU A 51 3.39 25.02 -19.17
C LEU A 51 3.59 23.62 -18.56
N PRO A 52 2.61 22.70 -18.73
CA PRO A 52 2.71 21.32 -18.22
C PRO A 52 3.89 20.54 -18.86
N VAL A 53 4.37 20.97 -20.02
CA VAL A 53 5.50 20.35 -20.74
C VAL A 53 6.83 20.54 -19.99
N ALA A 54 7.01 21.64 -19.25
CA ALA A 54 8.22 21.84 -18.44
C ALA A 54 8.27 20.90 -17.21
N LEU A 55 7.11 20.44 -16.73
CA LEU A 55 6.98 19.50 -15.62
C LEU A 55 7.11 18.03 -16.04
N LEU A 56 7.23 17.75 -17.34
CA LEU A 56 7.30 16.41 -17.92
C LEU A 56 8.52 15.58 -17.46
N PRO A 57 9.77 16.12 -17.41
CA PRO A 57 10.90 15.39 -16.84
C PRO A 57 10.75 15.18 -15.33
N LEU A 58 10.17 16.16 -14.62
CA LEU A 58 9.93 16.08 -13.18
C LEU A 58 8.87 15.03 -12.83
N ASN A 59 7.77 14.96 -13.58
CA ASN A 59 6.72 13.94 -13.42
C ASN A 59 7.29 12.53 -13.63
N ARG A 60 8.16 12.34 -14.63
CA ARG A 60 8.82 11.04 -14.85
C ARG A 60 9.76 10.67 -13.70
N LEU A 61 10.58 11.60 -13.22
CA LEU A 61 11.46 11.37 -12.08
C LEU A 61 10.66 11.05 -10.81
N TRP A 62 9.60 11.83 -10.56
CA TRP A 62 8.68 11.59 -9.47
C TRP A 62 7.99 10.23 -9.58
N GLY A 63 7.60 9.82 -10.78
CA GLY A 63 7.03 8.50 -11.05
C GLY A 63 7.96 7.38 -10.59
N VAL A 64 9.21 7.37 -11.05
CA VAL A 64 10.21 6.36 -10.66
C VAL A 64 10.48 6.39 -9.15
N PHE A 65 10.54 7.59 -8.56
CA PHE A 65 10.72 7.74 -7.12
C PHE A 65 9.53 7.18 -6.33
N SER A 66 8.31 7.50 -6.75
CA SER A 66 7.07 7.06 -6.12
C SER A 66 6.87 5.56 -6.22
N GLU A 67 7.34 4.92 -7.30
CA GLU A 67 7.29 3.47 -7.46
C GLU A 67 8.22 2.77 -6.45
N LYS A 68 9.46 3.27 -6.31
CA LYS A 68 10.40 2.76 -5.32
C LYS A 68 9.91 2.97 -3.89
N LEU A 69 9.38 4.15 -3.59
CA LEU A 69 8.74 4.42 -2.30
C LEU A 69 7.55 3.50 -2.05
N GLY A 70 6.71 3.28 -3.08
CA GLY A 70 5.57 2.37 -3.01
C GLY A 70 6.00 0.95 -2.63
N ALA A 71 7.08 0.44 -3.24
CA ALA A 71 7.64 -0.86 -2.88
C ALA A 71 8.08 -0.91 -1.40
N VAL A 72 8.85 0.08 -0.94
CA VAL A 72 9.29 0.16 0.46
C VAL A 72 8.11 0.25 1.43
N THR A 73 7.13 1.10 1.13
CA THR A 73 5.92 1.23 1.95
C THR A 73 5.12 -0.06 1.97
N ASN A 74 5.03 -0.78 0.87
CA ASN A 74 4.37 -2.08 0.83
C ASN A 74 5.08 -3.11 1.71
N PHE A 75 6.40 -3.20 1.63
CA PHE A 75 7.19 -4.06 2.54
C PHE A 75 7.02 -3.65 4.00
N LEU A 76 7.02 -2.35 4.28
CA LEU A 76 6.87 -1.84 5.63
C LEU A 76 5.47 -2.12 6.19
N LEU A 77 4.42 -1.89 5.41
CA LEU A 77 3.03 -2.19 5.77
C LEU A 77 2.86 -3.68 6.03
N LEU A 78 3.29 -4.52 5.08
CA LEU A 78 3.11 -5.96 5.18
C LEU A 78 3.94 -6.56 6.32
N GLY A 79 5.19 -6.10 6.48
CA GLY A 79 6.06 -6.49 7.58
C GLY A 79 5.48 -6.07 8.93
N THR A 80 5.06 -4.80 9.06
CA THR A 80 4.42 -4.30 10.30
C THR A 80 3.15 -5.06 10.60
N PHE A 81 2.29 -5.30 9.61
CA PHE A 81 1.07 -6.07 9.79
C PHE A 81 1.36 -7.50 10.25
N PHE A 82 2.34 -8.16 9.62
CA PHE A 82 2.75 -9.50 10.00
C PHE A 82 3.27 -9.55 11.44
N TYR A 83 4.20 -8.67 11.81
CA TYR A 83 4.81 -8.70 13.14
C TYR A 83 3.90 -8.19 14.26
N LEU A 84 2.97 -7.27 13.98
CA LEU A 84 2.05 -6.73 14.99
C LEU A 84 0.75 -7.51 15.13
N PHE A 85 0.27 -8.16 14.07
CA PHE A 85 -1.00 -8.89 14.11
C PHE A 85 -0.78 -10.39 13.94
N VAL A 86 -0.24 -10.81 12.80
CA VAL A 86 -0.18 -12.25 12.46
C VAL A 86 0.71 -13.03 13.43
N MET A 87 1.91 -12.53 13.71
CA MET A 87 2.89 -13.16 14.59
C MET A 87 2.38 -13.30 16.03
N PRO A 88 1.89 -12.24 16.70
CA PRO A 88 1.39 -12.37 18.07
C PRO A 88 0.13 -13.22 18.13
N PHE A 89 -0.79 -13.15 17.16
CA PHE A 89 -1.93 -14.07 17.11
C PHE A 89 -1.48 -15.53 17.01
N GLY A 90 -0.52 -15.83 16.15
CA GLY A 90 0.05 -17.17 16.03
C GLY A 90 0.72 -17.65 17.32
N LEU A 91 1.45 -16.76 18.02
CA LEU A 91 2.03 -17.06 19.32
C LEU A 91 0.96 -17.32 20.38
N ILE A 92 -0.12 -16.52 20.41
CA ILE A 92 -1.24 -16.71 21.33
C ILE A 92 -1.88 -18.09 21.12
N ILE A 93 -2.21 -18.45 19.87
CA ILE A 93 -2.79 -19.76 19.53
C ILE A 93 -1.87 -20.90 19.98
N ARG A 94 -0.55 -20.75 19.78
CA ARG A 94 0.45 -21.71 20.22
C ARG A 94 0.55 -21.82 21.74
N LEU A 95 0.45 -20.70 22.47
CA LEU A 95 0.42 -20.70 23.95
C LEU A 95 -0.82 -21.40 24.50
N PHE A 96 -1.96 -21.27 23.83
CA PHE A 96 -3.19 -22.01 24.17
C PHE A 96 -3.17 -23.48 23.74
N GLY A 97 -2.05 -23.99 23.19
CA GLY A 97 -1.89 -25.40 22.83
C GLY A 97 -2.68 -25.83 21.60
N SER A 98 -3.28 -24.89 20.88
CA SER A 98 -3.99 -25.19 19.63
C SER A 98 -2.98 -25.34 18.50
N ASP A 99 -2.93 -26.52 17.88
CA ASP A 99 -2.16 -26.77 16.65
C ASP A 99 -3.12 -26.94 15.47
N PRO A 100 -3.64 -25.84 14.88
CA PRO A 100 -4.59 -25.90 13.77
C PRO A 100 -3.99 -26.54 12.51
N MET A 101 -2.66 -26.69 12.45
CA MET A 101 -1.98 -27.27 11.30
C MET A 101 -1.49 -28.70 11.54
N LEU A 102 -1.79 -29.29 12.70
CA LEU A 102 -1.40 -30.67 13.05
C LEU A 102 0.08 -30.93 12.73
N ARG A 103 0.95 -29.97 13.08
CA ARG A 103 2.38 -29.99 12.74
C ARG A 103 3.16 -30.99 13.59
N ASN A 104 2.63 -31.34 14.76
CA ASN A 104 3.29 -32.29 15.64
C ASN A 104 3.11 -33.74 15.12
N PRO A 105 4.19 -34.47 14.80
CA PRO A 105 4.08 -35.84 14.32
C PRO A 105 3.59 -36.74 15.46
N ASP A 106 2.43 -37.36 15.24
CA ASP A 106 1.87 -38.38 16.13
C ASP A 106 2.51 -39.73 15.80
N ALA A 107 3.26 -40.30 16.75
CA ALA A 107 3.97 -41.56 16.60
C ALA A 107 3.04 -42.78 16.59
N GLU A 108 1.81 -42.65 17.10
CA GLU A 108 0.83 -43.74 17.11
C GLU A 108 -0.16 -43.65 15.93
N ALA A 109 -0.09 -42.58 15.13
CA ALA A 109 -0.95 -42.41 13.98
C ALA A 109 -0.60 -43.41 12.86
N LYS A 110 -1.55 -44.29 12.53
CA LYS A 110 -1.45 -45.21 11.38
C LYS A 110 -1.38 -44.49 10.03
N THR A 111 -1.93 -43.28 9.96
CA THR A 111 -1.98 -42.46 8.75
C THR A 111 -2.29 -41.01 9.11
N TYR A 112 -1.66 -40.05 8.43
CA TYR A 112 -1.95 -38.61 8.54
C TYR A 112 -3.01 -38.13 7.54
N TRP A 113 -3.53 -39.01 6.68
CA TRP A 113 -4.57 -38.66 5.73
C TRP A 113 -5.87 -38.32 6.47
N THR A 114 -6.33 -37.07 6.31
CA THR A 114 -7.64 -36.66 6.78
C THR A 114 -8.72 -37.04 5.78
N PRO A 115 -9.85 -37.62 6.21
CA PRO A 115 -10.95 -37.95 5.30
C PRO A 115 -11.53 -36.67 4.72
N VAL A 116 -11.69 -36.65 3.39
CA VAL A 116 -12.28 -35.52 2.68
C VAL A 116 -13.78 -35.47 3.02
N ALA A 117 -14.21 -34.43 3.73
CA ALA A 117 -15.61 -34.27 4.14
C ALA A 117 -16.58 -34.01 2.97
N ARG A 118 -16.06 -33.53 1.84
CA ARG A 118 -16.84 -33.24 0.63
C ARG A 118 -16.57 -34.31 -0.42
N HIS A 119 -17.51 -35.24 -0.58
CA HIS A 119 -17.41 -36.26 -1.61
C HIS A 119 -17.83 -35.68 -2.96
N THR A 120 -17.16 -36.13 -4.02
CA THR A 120 -17.52 -35.79 -5.38
C THR A 120 -18.75 -36.60 -5.79
N ASP A 121 -19.93 -36.04 -5.58
CA ASP A 121 -21.20 -36.59 -6.06
C ASP A 121 -21.69 -35.91 -7.35
N LYS A 122 -22.72 -36.49 -7.99
CA LYS A 122 -23.25 -35.99 -9.27
C LYS A 122 -23.75 -34.54 -9.19
N GLU A 123 -24.16 -34.06 -8.01
CA GLU A 123 -24.60 -32.67 -7.83
C GLU A 123 -23.40 -31.76 -7.57
N THR A 124 -22.49 -32.13 -6.67
CA THR A 124 -21.31 -31.32 -6.29
C THR A 124 -20.27 -31.21 -7.41
N LEU A 125 -20.24 -32.14 -8.38
CA LEU A 125 -19.36 -32.07 -9.55
C LEU A 125 -19.52 -30.79 -10.39
N ARG A 126 -20.72 -30.21 -10.40
CA ARG A 126 -21.01 -28.99 -11.17
C ARG A 126 -20.34 -27.75 -10.59
N ASP A 127 -20.04 -27.73 -9.29
CA ASP A 127 -19.45 -26.57 -8.61
C ASP A 127 -17.92 -26.46 -8.82
N MET A 128 -17.29 -27.44 -9.48
CA MET A 128 -15.85 -27.48 -9.71
C MET A 128 -15.39 -26.78 -10.99
N PHE A 129 -16.32 -26.39 -11.88
CA PHE A 129 -16.04 -25.78 -13.19
C PHE A 129 -16.84 -24.49 -13.37
#